data_AF-A0A8D2I1P6-F1
#
_entry.id   AF-A0A8D2I1P6-F1
#
_cell.length_a   1.000
_cell.length_b   1.000
_cell.length_c   1.000
_cell.angle_alpha   90.00
_cell.angle_beta   90.00
_cell.angle_gamma   90.00
#
_symmetry.space_group_name_H-M   'P 1'
#
loop_
_entity.id
_entity.type
_entity.pdbx_description
1 polymer ?
#
loop_
_entity_poly.entity_id
_entity_poly.type
_entity_poly.pdbx_seq_one_letter_code
_entity_poly.pdbx_strand_id
1 'polypeptide(L)'
;MQKQEIKALDEVLLSLEVSRGDKLKSVLKKYVEIIERTSYLMQPDVYRLIDKEATVMNYALLGNQRAIAQLSLNLMEATLQKELDSRYRWQCLVDTWKALKKETLMESFREFMASEDIQSPPVVKKELEEMLTTQEVLQQKRLKHLCTICDLLPPNYNMAQLTEWHSSLNALNQELDNYHMDRMMRIRLLYEKSWQECLACVQKCKKQLLDCKSFTEEEAESLVNPTFFQMVGELQSKVERKLELLDKSFEALAKQTEWQSSDLFRYFHEAVQLWEMHQNMLSERELELEKNMEQYREKHSLENQVLPSPGNLQWE
;
A
#
# COMPACT_ATOMS: atom_id res chain seq x y z
N MET A 1 -32.25 30.93 -27.17
CA MET A 1 -32.75 31.26 -28.52
C MET A 1 -34.21 30.88 -28.70
N GLN A 2 -34.61 29.60 -28.65
CA GLN A 2 -36.01 29.20 -28.91
C GLN A 2 -37.08 29.91 -28.06
N LYS A 3 -36.86 30.11 -26.76
CA LYS A 3 -37.81 30.86 -25.91
C LYS A 3 -37.96 32.34 -26.28
N GLN A 4 -36.93 32.95 -26.86
CA GLN A 4 -36.99 34.34 -27.35
C GLN A 4 -37.71 34.41 -28.70
N GLU A 5 -37.52 33.40 -29.55
CA GLU A 5 -38.24 33.26 -30.82
C GLU A 5 -39.75 33.06 -30.60
N ILE A 6 -40.15 32.27 -29.60
CA ILE A 6 -41.57 32.09 -29.23
C ILE A 6 -42.18 33.42 -28.74
N LYS A 7 -41.44 34.20 -27.94
CA LYS A 7 -41.89 35.53 -27.50
C LYS A 7 -42.03 36.52 -28.65
N ALA A 8 -41.05 36.55 -29.55
CA ALA A 8 -41.10 37.41 -30.73
C ALA A 8 -42.26 37.02 -31.66
N LEU A 9 -42.54 35.72 -31.82
CA LEU A 9 -43.69 35.23 -32.59
C LEU A 9 -45.02 35.67 -31.95
N ASP A 10 -45.15 35.56 -30.63
CA ASP A 10 -46.33 35.99 -29.88
C ASP A 10 -46.59 37.51 -30.04
N GLU A 11 -45.54 38.32 -29.91
CA GLU A 11 -45.60 39.77 -30.14
C GLU A 11 -46.05 40.13 -31.56
N VAL A 12 -45.52 39.43 -32.58
CA VAL A 12 -45.90 39.63 -33.97
C VAL A 12 -47.36 39.25 -34.20
N LEU A 13 -47.82 38.10 -33.71
CA LEU A 13 -49.20 37.64 -33.88
C LEU A 13 -50.21 38.55 -33.18
N LEU A 14 -49.89 39.03 -31.97
CA LEU A 14 -50.72 40.00 -31.26
C LEU A 14 -50.80 41.34 -32.01
N SER A 15 -49.67 41.85 -32.53
CA SER A 15 -49.64 43.09 -33.31
C SER A 15 -50.49 43.00 -34.60
N LEU A 16 -50.49 41.83 -35.25
CA LEU A 16 -51.29 41.55 -36.44
C LEU A 16 -52.80 41.52 -36.12
N GLU A 17 -53.20 40.90 -35.00
CA GLU A 17 -54.61 40.89 -34.58
C GLU A 17 -55.11 42.28 -34.17
N VAL A 18 -54.27 43.10 -33.52
CA VAL A 18 -54.60 44.51 -33.24
C VAL A 18 -54.81 45.28 -34.54
N SER A 19 -53.88 45.16 -35.50
CA SER A 19 -54.02 45.79 -36.83
C SER A 19 -55.27 45.32 -37.58
N ARG A 20 -55.63 44.04 -37.45
CA ARG A 20 -56.86 43.48 -38.04
C ARG A 20 -58.11 44.10 -37.40
N GLY A 21 -58.15 44.22 -36.08
CA GLY A 21 -59.24 44.87 -35.36
C GLY A 21 -59.47 46.31 -35.80
N ASP A 22 -58.39 47.09 -35.97
CA ASP A 22 -58.47 48.48 -36.45
C ASP A 22 -59.02 48.58 -37.88
N LYS A 23 -58.59 47.67 -38.78
CA LYS A 23 -59.11 47.60 -40.14
C LYS A 23 -60.60 47.24 -40.16
N LEU A 24 -61.02 46.22 -39.41
CA LEU A 24 -62.43 45.82 -39.30
C LEU A 24 -63.31 46.97 -38.76
N LYS A 25 -62.83 47.68 -37.74
CA LYS A 25 -63.50 48.88 -37.21
C LYS A 25 -63.67 49.97 -38.27
N SER A 26 -62.63 50.23 -39.08
CA SER A 26 -62.71 51.22 -40.16
C SER A 26 -63.72 50.84 -41.23
N VAL A 27 -63.84 49.54 -41.54
CA VAL A 27 -64.78 49.01 -42.53
C VAL A 27 -66.21 49.07 -42.00
N LEU A 28 -66.46 48.64 -40.77
CA LEU A 28 -67.77 48.74 -40.11
C LEU A 28 -68.29 50.18 -40.09
N LYS A 29 -67.45 51.16 -39.75
CA LYS A 29 -67.81 52.58 -39.79
C LYS A 29 -68.26 53.05 -41.17
N LYS A 30 -67.54 52.66 -42.22
CA LYS A 30 -67.93 52.99 -43.61
C LYS A 30 -69.28 52.38 -43.97
N TYR A 31 -69.53 51.13 -43.57
CA TYR A 31 -70.81 50.48 -43.85
C TYR A 31 -71.97 51.06 -43.04
N VAL A 32 -71.75 51.52 -41.81
CA VAL A 32 -72.75 52.30 -41.04
C VAL A 32 -73.20 53.52 -41.86
N GLU A 33 -72.26 54.34 -42.32
CA GLU A 33 -72.54 55.56 -43.07
C GLU A 33 -73.28 55.28 -44.39
N ILE A 34 -72.93 54.18 -45.07
CA ILE A 34 -73.60 53.78 -46.33
C ILE A 34 -75.03 53.32 -46.03
N ILE A 35 -75.21 52.42 -45.06
CA ILE A 35 -76.52 51.83 -44.74
C ILE A 35 -77.48 52.90 -44.18
N GLU A 36 -76.99 53.84 -43.36
CA GLU A 36 -77.78 55.00 -42.90
C GLU A 36 -78.30 55.85 -44.08
N ARG A 37 -77.55 55.94 -45.18
CA ARG A 37 -77.93 56.75 -46.36
C ARG A 37 -78.79 56.02 -47.38
N THR A 38 -78.62 54.70 -47.53
CA THR A 38 -79.24 53.94 -48.62
C THR A 38 -80.36 53.01 -48.18
N SER A 39 -80.45 52.68 -46.88
CA SER A 39 -81.50 51.78 -46.39
C SER A 39 -82.75 52.53 -45.96
N TYR A 40 -83.93 51.91 -46.13
CA TYR A 40 -85.20 52.40 -45.60
C TYR A 40 -85.41 52.06 -44.12
N LEU A 41 -84.34 51.69 -43.40
CA LEU A 41 -84.39 51.31 -41.99
C LEU A 41 -84.32 52.55 -41.10
N MET A 42 -85.01 52.51 -39.95
CA MET A 42 -84.86 53.53 -38.92
C MET A 42 -83.44 53.43 -38.34
N GLN A 43 -82.86 54.57 -37.98
CA GLN A 43 -81.50 54.66 -37.46
C GLN A 43 -81.17 53.65 -36.32
N PRO A 44 -82.08 53.39 -35.36
CA PRO A 44 -81.84 52.36 -34.33
C PRO A 44 -81.70 50.93 -34.87
N ASP A 45 -82.36 50.60 -35.97
CA ASP A 45 -82.31 49.26 -36.59
C ASP A 45 -81.00 49.05 -37.36
N VAL A 46 -80.48 50.10 -38.00
CA VAL A 46 -79.14 50.10 -38.61
C VAL A 46 -78.07 49.87 -37.54
N TYR A 47 -78.14 50.58 -36.42
CA TYR A 47 -77.23 50.37 -35.30
C TYR A 47 -77.34 48.97 -34.69
N ARG A 48 -78.56 48.41 -34.52
CA ARG A 48 -78.73 47.01 -34.06
C ARG A 48 -78.10 45.99 -35.00
N LEU A 49 -78.19 46.20 -36.31
CA LEU A 49 -77.60 45.29 -37.30
C LEU A 49 -76.06 45.34 -37.25
N ILE A 50 -75.50 46.54 -37.19
CA ILE A 50 -74.06 46.76 -37.07
C ILE A 50 -73.53 46.23 -35.74
N ASP A 51 -74.26 46.43 -34.64
CA ASP A 51 -73.87 45.93 -33.32
C ASP A 51 -73.86 44.39 -33.27
N LYS A 52 -74.83 43.73 -33.91
CA LYS A 52 -74.82 42.27 -34.09
C LYS A 52 -73.58 41.80 -34.87
N GLU A 53 -73.28 42.45 -35.99
CA GLU A 53 -72.13 42.09 -36.82
C GLU A 53 -70.79 42.35 -36.09
N ALA A 54 -70.67 43.51 -35.42
CA ALA A 54 -69.52 43.85 -34.60
C ALA A 54 -69.34 42.85 -33.46
N THR A 55 -70.42 42.39 -32.85
CA THR A 55 -70.39 41.35 -31.81
C THR A 55 -69.83 40.03 -32.36
N VAL A 56 -70.27 39.58 -33.54
CA VAL A 56 -69.73 38.38 -34.20
C VAL A 56 -68.25 38.53 -34.53
N MET A 57 -67.84 39.68 -35.07
CA MET A 57 -66.42 39.97 -35.35
C MET A 57 -65.57 40.00 -34.07
N ASN A 58 -66.08 40.61 -32.99
CA ASN A 58 -65.42 40.64 -31.70
C ASN A 58 -65.23 39.24 -31.11
N TYR A 59 -66.23 38.36 -31.22
CA TYR A 59 -66.09 36.96 -30.82
C TYR A 59 -64.98 36.24 -31.61
N ALA A 60 -64.85 36.50 -32.91
CA ALA A 60 -63.77 35.92 -33.72
C ALA A 60 -62.38 36.47 -33.34
N LEU A 61 -62.26 37.76 -33.06
CA LEU A 61 -61.00 38.38 -32.58
C LEU A 61 -60.57 37.80 -31.23
N LEU A 62 -61.50 37.67 -30.28
CA LEU A 62 -61.24 37.05 -28.98
C LEU A 62 -60.87 35.57 -29.11
N GLY A 63 -61.54 34.85 -30.01
CA GLY A 63 -61.19 33.46 -30.36
C GLY A 63 -59.77 33.33 -30.88
N ASN A 64 -59.36 34.24 -31.78
CA ASN A 64 -58.00 34.28 -32.32
C ASN A 64 -56.96 34.62 -31.24
N GLN A 65 -57.21 35.63 -30.41
CA GLN A 65 -56.31 35.98 -29.30
C GLN A 65 -56.14 34.80 -28.33
N ARG A 66 -57.23 34.08 -28.03
CA ARG A 66 -57.18 32.86 -27.21
C ARG A 66 -56.38 31.75 -27.88
N ALA A 67 -56.53 31.57 -29.19
CA ALA A 67 -55.75 30.58 -29.95
C ALA A 67 -54.25 30.92 -29.98
N ILE A 68 -53.90 32.20 -30.14
CA ILE A 68 -52.51 32.68 -30.07
C ILE A 68 -51.91 32.40 -28.69
N ALA A 69 -52.62 32.75 -27.61
CA ALA A 69 -52.18 32.46 -26.25
C ALA A 69 -52.02 30.95 -25.97
N GLN A 70 -52.93 30.12 -26.50
CA GLN A 70 -52.80 28.66 -26.37
C GLN A 70 -51.60 28.12 -27.15
N LEU A 71 -51.33 28.65 -28.35
CA LEU A 71 -50.17 28.27 -29.14
C LEU A 71 -48.86 28.61 -28.41
N SER A 72 -48.74 29.82 -27.85
CA SER A 72 -47.53 30.23 -27.13
C SER A 72 -47.31 29.39 -25.87
N LEU A 73 -48.38 29.04 -25.15
CA LEU A 73 -48.32 28.09 -24.02
C LEU A 73 -47.82 26.71 -24.46
N ASN A 74 -48.44 26.11 -25.47
CA ASN A 74 -48.09 24.78 -25.96
C ASN A 74 -46.63 24.72 -26.45
N LEU A 75 -46.17 25.76 -27.17
CA LEU A 75 -44.79 25.85 -27.65
C LEU A 75 -43.79 26.01 -26.50
N MET A 76 -44.13 26.82 -25.50
CA MET A 76 -43.29 27.00 -24.31
C MET A 76 -43.19 25.70 -23.51
N GLU A 77 -44.31 25.00 -23.31
CA GLU A 77 -44.38 23.71 -22.62
C GLU A 77 -43.54 22.64 -23.35
N ALA A 78 -43.73 22.49 -24.66
CA ALA A 78 -42.95 21.55 -25.47
C ALA A 78 -41.44 21.86 -25.42
N THR A 79 -41.08 23.15 -25.42
CA THR A 79 -39.67 23.57 -25.30
C THR A 79 -39.09 23.23 -23.92
N LEU A 80 -39.85 23.47 -22.86
CA LEU A 80 -39.44 23.14 -21.49
C LEU A 80 -39.30 21.63 -21.31
N GLN A 81 -40.24 20.83 -21.84
CA GLN A 81 -40.16 19.38 -21.78
C GLN A 81 -38.91 18.86 -22.48
N LYS A 82 -38.61 19.38 -23.68
CA LYS A 82 -37.40 19.02 -24.41
C LYS A 82 -36.12 19.39 -23.65
N GLU A 83 -36.09 20.54 -22.98
CA GLU A 83 -34.95 20.94 -22.14
C GLU A 83 -34.78 20.01 -20.94
N LEU A 84 -35.87 19.62 -20.27
CA LEU A 84 -35.86 18.67 -19.16
C LEU A 84 -35.34 17.29 -19.61
N ASP A 85 -35.88 16.74 -20.70
CA ASP A 85 -35.46 15.45 -21.25
C ASP A 85 -33.98 15.47 -21.63
N SER A 86 -33.52 16.58 -22.23
CA SER A 86 -32.11 16.76 -22.59
C SER A 86 -31.20 16.82 -21.36
N ARG A 87 -31.62 17.52 -20.29
CA ARG A 87 -30.87 17.56 -19.02
C ARG A 87 -30.83 16.20 -18.35
N TYR A 88 -31.94 15.49 -18.31
CA TYR A 88 -32.00 14.15 -17.74
C TYR A 88 -31.07 13.20 -18.49
N ARG A 89 -31.13 13.19 -19.83
CA ARG A 89 -30.26 12.38 -20.66
C ARG A 89 -28.78 12.73 -20.46
N TRP A 90 -28.45 14.03 -20.37
CA TRP A 90 -27.09 14.46 -20.08
C TRP A 90 -26.61 13.95 -18.72
N GLN A 91 -27.45 14.06 -17.69
CA GLN A 91 -27.12 13.55 -16.36
C GLN A 91 -26.85 12.04 -16.38
N CYS A 92 -27.70 11.23 -17.03
CA CYS A 92 -27.48 9.79 -17.16
C CYS A 92 -26.17 9.47 -17.90
N LEU A 93 -25.82 10.24 -18.94
CA LEU A 93 -24.56 10.07 -19.67
C LEU A 93 -23.36 10.42 -18.78
N VAL A 94 -23.46 11.46 -17.96
CA VAL A 94 -22.42 11.81 -16.98
C VAL A 94 -22.27 10.71 -15.94
N ASP A 95 -23.36 10.17 -15.40
CA ASP A 95 -23.33 9.13 -14.38
C ASP A 95 -22.74 7.81 -14.91
N THR A 96 -23.14 7.40 -16.11
CA THR A 96 -22.58 6.21 -16.78
C THR A 96 -21.10 6.38 -17.10
N TRP A 97 -20.69 7.54 -17.59
CA TRP A 97 -19.28 7.84 -17.83
C TRP A 97 -18.47 7.87 -16.52
N LYS A 98 -19.02 8.42 -15.44
CA LYS A 98 -18.40 8.39 -14.11
C LYS A 98 -18.18 6.95 -13.63
N ALA A 99 -19.18 6.09 -13.79
CA ALA A 99 -19.09 4.68 -13.41
C ALA A 99 -17.97 3.95 -14.19
N LEU A 100 -17.95 4.11 -15.51
CA LEU A 100 -16.90 3.54 -16.37
C LEU A 100 -15.50 4.04 -15.98
N LYS A 101 -15.36 5.32 -15.65
CA LYS A 101 -14.08 5.90 -15.23
C LYS A 101 -13.60 5.31 -13.89
N LYS A 102 -14.52 5.14 -12.92
CA LYS A 102 -14.23 4.48 -11.64
C LYS A 102 -13.79 3.03 -11.85
N GLU A 103 -14.49 2.28 -12.69
CA GLU A 103 -14.18 0.89 -13.01
C GLU A 103 -12.82 0.74 -13.71
N THR A 104 -12.55 1.58 -14.71
CA THR A 104 -11.25 1.58 -15.42
C THR A 104 -10.10 1.86 -14.45
N LEU A 105 -10.27 2.82 -13.54
CA LEU A 105 -9.24 3.14 -12.54
C LEU A 105 -9.05 2.00 -11.55
N MET A 106 -10.14 1.37 -11.10
CA MET A 106 -10.09 0.23 -10.21
C MET A 106 -9.33 -0.94 -10.85
N GLU A 107 -9.61 -1.24 -12.12
CA GLU A 107 -8.93 -2.32 -12.83
C GLU A 107 -7.44 -1.99 -13.03
N SER A 108 -7.11 -0.78 -13.45
CA SER A 108 -5.70 -0.36 -13.58
C SER A 108 -4.93 -0.45 -12.25
N PHE A 109 -5.59 -0.16 -11.14
CA PHE A 109 -4.99 -0.28 -9.82
C PHE A 109 -4.84 -1.75 -9.40
N ARG A 110 -5.80 -2.61 -9.72
CA ARG A 110 -5.69 -4.06 -9.51
C ARG A 110 -4.54 -4.66 -10.31
N GLU A 111 -4.40 -4.30 -11.58
CA GLU A 111 -3.27 -4.73 -12.42
C GLU A 111 -1.94 -4.27 -11.83
N PHE A 112 -1.86 -3.01 -11.38
CA PHE A 112 -0.67 -2.50 -10.68
C PHE A 112 -0.37 -3.30 -9.40
N MET A 113 -1.38 -3.56 -8.56
CA MET A 113 -1.21 -4.36 -7.34
C MET A 113 -0.85 -5.83 -7.62
N ALA A 114 -1.29 -6.37 -8.76
CA ALA A 114 -0.98 -7.74 -9.21
C ALA A 114 0.38 -7.86 -9.89
N SER A 115 1.03 -6.74 -10.21
CA SER A 115 2.35 -6.74 -10.84
C SER A 115 3.39 -7.45 -9.96
N GLU A 116 4.37 -8.07 -10.62
CA GLU A 116 5.44 -8.79 -9.93
C GLU A 116 6.26 -7.85 -9.05
N ASP A 117 6.47 -6.61 -9.49
CA ASP A 117 7.22 -5.59 -8.75
C ASP A 117 6.61 -5.29 -7.38
N ILE A 118 5.29 -5.43 -7.23
CA ILE A 118 4.57 -5.17 -5.98
C ILE A 118 4.33 -6.46 -5.18
N GLN A 119 3.91 -7.55 -5.84
CA GLN A 119 3.63 -8.82 -5.14
C GLN A 119 4.90 -9.53 -4.66
N SER A 120 5.97 -9.43 -5.44
CA SER A 120 7.24 -10.10 -5.15
C SER A 120 8.40 -9.26 -5.66
N PRO A 121 8.71 -8.13 -4.98
CA PRO A 121 9.69 -7.17 -5.45
C PRO A 121 11.04 -7.85 -5.76
N PRO A 122 11.57 -7.73 -6.99
CA PRO A 122 12.78 -8.45 -7.40
C PRO A 122 14.00 -8.04 -6.56
N VAL A 123 14.03 -6.80 -6.07
CA VAL A 123 15.07 -6.30 -5.16
C VAL A 123 15.08 -7.08 -3.84
N VAL A 124 13.90 -7.42 -3.31
CA VAL A 124 13.80 -8.22 -2.08
C VAL A 124 14.18 -9.67 -2.33
N LYS A 125 13.80 -10.26 -3.47
CA LYS A 125 14.23 -11.62 -3.85
C LYS A 125 15.76 -11.71 -3.86
N LYS A 126 16.41 -10.75 -4.51
CA LYS A 126 17.86 -10.67 -4.57
C LYS A 126 18.49 -10.52 -3.18
N GLU A 127 17.92 -9.68 -2.31
CA GLU A 127 18.40 -9.53 -0.93
C GLU A 127 18.31 -10.85 -0.14
N LEU A 128 17.23 -11.62 -0.33
CA LEU A 128 17.06 -12.93 0.32
C LEU A 128 18.07 -13.96 -0.21
N GLU A 129 18.37 -13.96 -1.50
CA GLU A 129 19.39 -14.84 -2.09
C GLU A 129 20.81 -14.49 -1.58
N GLU A 130 21.14 -13.20 -1.50
CA GLU A 130 22.38 -12.71 -0.90
C GLU A 130 22.47 -13.06 0.60
N MET A 131 21.34 -13.03 1.31
CA MET A 131 21.25 -13.44 2.71
C MET A 131 21.59 -14.92 2.89
N LEU A 132 20.97 -15.80 2.08
CA LEU A 132 21.21 -17.25 2.16
C LEU A 132 22.68 -17.61 1.90
N THR A 133 23.27 -17.06 0.83
CA THR A 133 24.67 -17.32 0.49
C THR A 133 25.64 -16.84 1.56
N THR A 134 25.39 -15.67 2.15
CA THR A 134 26.23 -15.16 3.25
C THR A 134 26.05 -16.01 4.52
N GLN A 135 24.82 -16.41 4.83
CA GLN A 135 24.50 -17.23 5.99
C GLN A 135 25.22 -18.58 5.91
N GLU A 136 25.28 -19.20 4.72
CA GLU A 136 26.07 -20.42 4.50
C GLU A 136 27.56 -20.22 4.82
N VAL A 137 28.16 -19.11 4.36
CA VAL A 137 29.57 -18.81 4.62
C VAL A 137 29.84 -18.60 6.10
N LEU A 138 29.01 -17.82 6.79
CA LEU A 138 29.13 -17.57 8.23
C LEU A 138 28.92 -18.85 9.04
N GLN A 139 27.96 -19.69 8.65
CA GLN A 139 27.71 -20.97 9.29
C GLN A 139 28.88 -21.94 9.08
N GLN A 140 29.50 -21.97 7.89
CA GLN A 140 30.71 -22.76 7.65
C GLN A 140 31.88 -22.28 8.49
N LYS A 141 32.07 -20.96 8.64
CA LYS A 141 33.08 -20.37 9.53
C LYS A 141 32.86 -20.82 10.98
N ARG A 142 31.61 -20.76 11.46
CA ARG A 142 31.22 -21.24 12.79
C ARG A 142 31.47 -22.74 12.97
N LEU A 143 31.09 -23.57 12.00
CA LEU A 143 31.33 -25.02 12.05
C LEU A 143 32.81 -25.36 12.11
N LYS A 144 33.65 -24.68 11.32
CA LYS A 144 35.10 -24.86 11.37
C LYS A 144 35.66 -24.52 12.75
N HIS A 145 35.22 -23.42 13.36
CA HIS A 145 35.60 -23.04 14.73
C HIS A 145 35.11 -24.05 15.77
N LEU A 146 33.92 -24.63 15.59
CA LEU A 146 33.45 -25.69 16.48
C LEU A 146 34.36 -26.92 16.45
N CYS A 147 34.91 -27.28 15.29
CA CYS A 147 35.82 -28.42 15.16
C CYS A 147 37.19 -28.21 15.83
N THR A 148 37.65 -26.96 16.02
CA THR A 148 38.97 -26.69 16.64
C THR A 148 39.00 -27.02 18.13
N ILE A 149 37.84 -27.29 18.76
CA ILE A 149 37.81 -27.76 20.15
C ILE A 149 38.55 -29.10 20.33
N CYS A 150 38.62 -29.91 19.28
CA CYS A 150 39.37 -31.16 19.28
C CYS A 150 40.88 -30.93 19.48
N ASP A 151 41.40 -29.79 19.02
CA ASP A 151 42.82 -29.43 19.14
C ASP A 151 43.18 -29.00 20.57
N LEU A 152 42.18 -28.63 21.37
CA LEU A 152 42.34 -28.27 22.78
C LEU A 152 42.36 -29.49 23.70
N LEU A 153 42.07 -30.69 23.20
CA LEU A 153 42.05 -31.89 24.04
C LEU A 153 43.45 -32.23 24.59
N PRO A 154 43.54 -33.05 25.66
CA PRO A 154 44.82 -33.46 26.23
C PRO A 154 45.81 -33.98 25.16
N PRO A 155 47.11 -33.61 25.25
CA PRO A 155 47.78 -33.07 26.43
C PRO A 155 47.78 -31.53 26.58
N ASN A 156 47.31 -30.78 25.58
CA ASN A 156 47.41 -29.32 25.55
C ASN A 156 46.24 -28.60 26.25
N TYR A 157 45.49 -29.31 27.07
CA TYR A 157 44.21 -28.86 27.60
C TYR A 157 44.36 -27.91 28.78
N ASN A 158 43.93 -26.65 28.61
CA ASN A 158 44.06 -25.58 29.61
C ASN A 158 42.81 -24.68 29.62
N MET A 159 42.41 -24.25 30.82
CA MET A 159 41.29 -23.34 31.06
C MET A 159 41.38 -22.01 30.31
N ALA A 160 42.57 -21.42 30.19
CA ALA A 160 42.77 -20.17 29.46
C ALA A 160 42.42 -20.32 27.96
N GLN A 161 42.84 -21.42 27.33
CA GLN A 161 42.56 -21.66 25.92
C GLN A 161 41.08 -22.00 25.67
N LEU A 162 40.43 -22.71 26.60
CA LEU A 162 39.00 -23.01 26.50
C LEU A 162 38.14 -21.73 26.61
N THR A 163 38.48 -20.83 27.53
CA THR A 163 37.80 -19.53 27.68
C THR A 163 37.98 -18.63 26.47
N GLU A 164 39.19 -18.57 25.90
CA GLU A 164 39.47 -17.87 24.64
C GLU A 164 38.63 -18.47 23.50
N TRP A 165 38.66 -19.79 23.33
CA TRP A 165 37.89 -20.49 22.32
C TRP A 165 36.38 -20.20 22.41
N HIS A 166 35.82 -20.22 23.62
CA HIS A 166 34.41 -19.92 23.86
C HIS A 166 34.07 -18.46 23.58
N SER A 167 34.94 -17.51 23.95
CA SER A 167 34.75 -16.10 23.62
C SER A 167 34.76 -15.85 22.12
N SER A 168 35.64 -16.54 21.38
CA SER A 168 35.66 -16.51 19.91
C SER A 168 34.39 -17.09 19.30
N LEU A 169 33.88 -18.21 19.83
CA LEU A 169 32.61 -18.80 19.39
C LEU A 169 31.43 -17.84 19.63
N ASN A 170 31.37 -17.18 20.78
CA ASN A 170 30.33 -16.22 21.09
C ASN A 170 30.42 -14.97 20.20
N ALA A 171 31.62 -14.50 19.88
CA ALA A 171 31.80 -13.43 18.91
C ALA A 171 31.26 -13.81 17.51
N LEU A 172 31.47 -15.04 17.05
CA LEU A 172 30.89 -15.54 15.79
C LEU A 172 29.35 -15.65 15.85
N ASN A 173 28.81 -16.08 16.99
CA ASN A 173 27.36 -16.14 17.19
C ASN A 173 26.74 -14.73 17.16
N GLN A 174 27.41 -13.74 17.79
CA GLN A 174 27.00 -12.33 17.76
C GLN A 174 27.14 -11.73 16.35
N GLU A 175 28.18 -12.08 15.59
CA GLU A 175 28.34 -11.66 14.18
C GLU A 175 27.14 -12.13 13.33
N LEU A 176 26.71 -13.38 13.51
CA LEU A 176 25.53 -13.95 12.85
C LEU A 176 24.23 -13.25 13.26
N ASP A 177 24.03 -13.00 14.56
CA ASP A 177 22.82 -12.35 15.08
C ASP A 177 22.70 -10.91 14.59
N ASN A 178 23.78 -10.13 14.68
CA ASN A 178 23.84 -8.77 14.14
C ASN A 178 23.57 -8.75 12.64
N TYR A 179 24.14 -9.70 11.90
CA TYR A 179 23.88 -9.85 10.46
C TYR A 179 22.40 -10.08 10.16
N HIS A 180 21.73 -10.98 10.90
CA HIS A 180 20.30 -11.23 10.73
C HIS A 180 19.47 -9.98 11.04
N MET A 181 19.79 -9.24 12.12
CA MET A 181 19.10 -8.00 12.46
C MET A 181 19.26 -6.93 11.37
N ASP A 182 20.48 -6.73 10.87
CA ASP A 182 20.77 -5.76 9.80
C ASP A 182 20.02 -6.11 8.50
N ARG A 183 20.03 -7.40 8.12
CA ARG A 183 19.30 -7.89 6.94
C ARG A 183 17.80 -7.73 7.10
N MET A 184 17.27 -8.04 8.28
CA MET A 184 15.85 -7.87 8.57
C MET A 184 15.42 -6.40 8.43
N MET A 185 16.22 -5.47 8.97
CA MET A 185 15.98 -4.04 8.83
C MET A 185 16.01 -3.60 7.36
N ARG A 186 16.99 -4.10 6.57
CA ARG A 186 17.10 -3.79 5.14
C ARG A 186 15.90 -4.29 4.35
N ILE A 187 15.44 -5.52 4.60
CA ILE A 187 14.25 -6.08 3.94
C ILE A 187 12.99 -5.28 4.29
N ARG A 188 12.79 -4.92 5.57
CA ARG A 188 11.68 -4.05 5.99
C ARG A 188 11.71 -2.71 5.24
N LEU A 189 12.88 -2.08 5.13
CA LEU A 189 13.04 -0.82 4.40
C LEU A 189 12.76 -0.95 2.90
N LEU A 190 13.12 -2.07 2.28
CA LEU A 190 12.85 -2.29 0.86
C LEU A 190 11.35 -2.37 0.59
N TYR A 191 10.63 -3.12 1.41
CA TYR A 191 9.19 -3.14 1.28
C TYR A 191 8.55 -1.79 1.66
N GLU A 192 9.16 -0.98 2.54
CA GLU A 192 8.71 0.40 2.85
C GLU A 192 8.64 1.28 1.63
N LYS A 193 9.64 1.16 0.77
CA LYS A 193 9.63 1.84 -0.51
C LYS A 193 8.48 1.34 -1.39
N SER A 194 8.23 0.04 -1.45
CA SER A 194 7.11 -0.53 -2.20
C SER A 194 5.73 -0.07 -1.66
N TRP A 195 5.55 0.04 -0.34
CA TRP A 195 4.31 0.55 0.24
C TRP A 195 4.12 2.04 -0.10
N GLN A 196 5.18 2.84 -0.05
CA GLN A 196 5.14 4.24 -0.45
C GLN A 196 4.78 4.41 -1.93
N GLU A 197 5.29 3.55 -2.82
CA GLU A 197 4.90 3.51 -4.23
C GLU A 197 3.43 3.18 -4.41
N CYS A 198 2.91 2.22 -3.65
CA CYS A 198 1.48 1.88 -3.64
C CYS A 198 0.62 3.08 -3.21
N LEU A 199 0.99 3.74 -2.11
CA LEU A 199 0.29 4.92 -1.61
C LEU A 199 0.35 6.09 -2.60
N ALA A 200 1.50 6.29 -3.26
CA ALA A 200 1.64 7.29 -4.32
C ALA A 200 0.72 6.98 -5.51
N CYS A 201 0.59 5.71 -5.88
CA CYS A 201 -0.34 5.26 -6.92
C CYS A 201 -1.80 5.55 -6.53
N VAL A 202 -2.19 5.28 -5.28
CA VAL A 202 -3.51 5.62 -4.73
C VAL A 202 -3.78 7.12 -4.84
N GLN A 203 -2.83 7.97 -4.45
CA GLN A 203 -2.96 9.42 -4.57
C GLN A 203 -3.04 9.89 -6.02
N LYS A 204 -2.29 9.25 -6.93
CA LYS A 204 -2.37 9.50 -8.37
C LYS A 204 -3.76 9.18 -8.91
N CYS A 205 -4.36 8.05 -8.52
CA CYS A 205 -5.73 7.71 -8.89
C CYS A 205 -6.74 8.72 -8.35
N LYS A 206 -6.59 9.16 -7.09
CA LYS A 206 -7.42 10.23 -6.49
C LYS A 206 -7.33 11.51 -7.33
N LYS A 207 -6.12 11.96 -7.64
CA LYS A 207 -5.89 13.17 -8.45
C LYS A 207 -6.51 13.05 -9.85
N GLN A 208 -6.39 11.91 -10.51
CA GLN A 208 -7.01 11.67 -11.82
C GLN A 208 -8.55 11.78 -11.79
N LEU A 209 -9.20 11.39 -10.69
CA LEU A 209 -10.64 11.60 -10.50
C LEU A 209 -10.97 13.08 -10.33
N LEU A 210 -10.20 13.82 -9.54
CA LEU A 210 -10.43 15.24 -9.30
C LEU A 210 -10.18 16.09 -10.56
N ASP A 211 -9.16 15.75 -11.34
CA ASP A 211 -8.84 16.44 -12.61
C ASP A 211 -9.96 16.33 -13.65
N CYS A 212 -10.84 15.32 -13.53
CA CYS A 212 -11.99 15.14 -14.41
C CYS A 212 -13.09 16.19 -14.21
N LYS A 213 -13.03 17.04 -13.17
CA LYS A 213 -14.00 18.11 -12.80
C LYS A 213 -15.46 17.69 -12.59
N SER A 214 -15.79 16.45 -12.89
CA SER A 214 -17.10 15.82 -12.73
C SER A 214 -17.28 15.20 -11.34
N PHE A 215 -16.18 14.77 -10.71
CA PHE A 215 -16.18 14.13 -9.40
C PHE A 215 -16.00 15.17 -8.30
N THR A 216 -16.75 15.02 -7.22
CA THR A 216 -16.50 15.75 -5.98
C THR A 216 -15.38 15.07 -5.18
N GLU A 217 -14.81 15.80 -4.22
CA GLU A 217 -13.81 15.25 -3.30
C GLU A 217 -14.36 14.02 -2.57
N GLU A 218 -15.58 14.10 -2.07
CA GLU A 218 -16.29 13.03 -1.37
C GLU A 218 -16.48 11.78 -2.26
N GLU A 219 -16.84 11.96 -3.53
CA GLU A 219 -16.99 10.86 -4.48
C GLU A 219 -15.65 10.16 -4.77
N ALA A 220 -14.55 10.92 -4.85
CA ALA A 220 -13.21 10.37 -5.04
C ALA A 220 -12.72 9.63 -3.80
N GLU A 221 -12.93 10.20 -2.61
CA GLU A 221 -12.58 9.59 -1.32
C GLU A 221 -13.39 8.32 -1.05
N SER A 222 -14.67 8.28 -1.44
CA SER A 222 -15.52 7.10 -1.28
C SER A 222 -15.01 5.86 -2.03
N LEU A 223 -14.22 6.04 -3.10
CA LEU A 223 -13.62 4.93 -3.83
C LEU A 223 -12.27 4.52 -3.21
N VAL A 224 -11.45 5.53 -2.92
CA VAL A 224 -10.06 5.38 -2.47
C VAL A 224 -10.00 4.80 -1.05
N ASN A 225 -10.79 5.35 -0.12
CA ASN A 225 -10.76 5.01 1.30
C ASN A 225 -11.08 3.53 1.58
N PRO A 226 -12.19 2.96 1.08
CA PRO A 226 -12.52 1.56 1.35
C PRO A 226 -11.78 0.60 0.42
N THR A 227 -11.72 0.86 -0.89
CA THR A 227 -11.31 -0.19 -1.84
C THR A 227 -9.80 -0.25 -2.02
N PHE A 228 -9.15 0.89 -2.24
CA PHE A 228 -7.73 0.92 -2.57
C PHE A 228 -6.86 0.67 -1.34
N PHE A 229 -7.15 1.34 -0.22
CA PHE A 229 -6.41 1.06 1.01
C PHE A 229 -6.65 -0.34 1.56
N GLN A 230 -7.83 -0.94 1.35
CA GLN A 230 -8.02 -2.34 1.73
C GLN A 230 -7.09 -3.26 0.94
N MET A 231 -6.97 -3.10 -0.38
CA MET A 231 -6.04 -3.92 -1.19
C MET A 231 -4.58 -3.74 -0.77
N VAL A 232 -4.16 -2.49 -0.49
CA VAL A 232 -2.81 -2.20 0.00
C VAL A 232 -2.59 -2.82 1.39
N GLY A 233 -3.57 -2.66 2.29
CA GLY A 233 -3.52 -3.18 3.65
C GLY A 233 -3.50 -4.71 3.71
N GLU A 234 -4.23 -5.39 2.82
CA GLU A 234 -4.21 -6.85 2.70
C GLU A 234 -2.82 -7.36 2.28
N LEU A 235 -2.20 -6.71 1.28
CA LEU A 235 -0.84 -7.03 0.86
C LEU A 235 0.16 -6.77 1.98
N GLN A 236 0.11 -5.59 2.61
CA GLN A 236 0.98 -5.21 3.72
C GLN A 236 0.88 -6.22 4.86
N SER A 237 -0.34 -6.52 5.32
CA SER A 237 -0.59 -7.47 6.41
C SER A 237 -0.09 -8.88 6.09
N LYS A 238 -0.12 -9.30 4.81
CA LYS A 238 0.41 -10.60 4.38
C LYS A 238 1.94 -10.61 4.45
N VAL A 239 2.60 -9.53 4.03
CA VAL A 239 4.06 -9.40 4.07
C VAL A 239 4.56 -9.27 5.51
N GLU A 240 3.94 -8.41 6.32
CA GLU A 240 4.29 -8.20 7.73
C GLU A 240 4.20 -9.50 8.52
N ARG A 241 3.17 -10.33 8.32
CA ARG A 241 3.08 -11.65 8.95
C ARG A 241 4.24 -12.58 8.60
N LYS A 242 4.73 -12.54 7.36
CA LYS A 242 5.90 -13.33 6.94
C LYS A 242 7.18 -12.80 7.55
N LEU A 243 7.33 -11.48 7.59
CA LEU A 243 8.47 -10.80 8.20
C LEU A 243 8.53 -11.08 9.71
N GLU A 244 7.38 -11.02 10.40
CA GLU A 244 7.26 -11.36 11.81
C GLU A 244 7.64 -12.83 12.10
N LEU A 245 7.26 -13.75 11.21
CA LEU A 245 7.67 -15.16 11.34
C LEU A 245 9.18 -15.32 11.19
N LEU A 246 9.78 -14.61 10.23
CA LEU A 246 11.22 -14.64 10.01
C LEU A 246 11.97 -14.06 11.22
N ASP A 247 11.52 -12.92 11.74
CA ASP A 247 12.08 -12.26 12.93
C ASP A 247 12.10 -13.20 14.14
N LYS A 248 10.95 -13.83 14.43
CA LYS A 248 10.81 -14.83 15.49
C LYS A 248 11.72 -16.03 15.29
N SER A 249 11.92 -16.46 14.04
CA SER A 249 12.81 -17.58 13.73
C SER A 249 14.27 -17.23 14.01
N PHE A 250 14.70 -16.01 13.71
CA PHE A 250 16.05 -15.53 14.03
C PHE A 250 16.24 -15.36 15.54
N GLU A 251 15.27 -14.79 16.24
CA GLU A 251 15.33 -14.66 17.70
C GLU A 251 15.42 -16.04 18.40
N ALA A 252 14.62 -17.01 17.94
CA ALA A 252 14.67 -18.37 18.44
C ALA A 252 16.02 -19.04 18.16
N LEU A 253 16.56 -18.85 16.95
CA LEU A 253 17.87 -19.38 16.57
C LEU A 253 19.00 -18.77 17.41
N ALA A 254 18.97 -17.47 17.67
CA ALA A 254 19.96 -16.79 18.50
C ALA A 254 19.95 -17.35 19.93
N LYS A 255 18.77 -17.46 20.56
CA LYS A 255 18.60 -18.06 21.89
C LYS A 255 19.07 -19.51 21.95
N GLN A 256 18.72 -20.30 20.94
CA GLN A 256 19.15 -21.69 20.85
C GLN A 256 20.68 -21.78 20.74
N THR A 257 21.28 -20.92 19.92
CA THR A 257 22.73 -20.88 19.69
C THR A 257 23.50 -20.48 20.95
N GLU A 258 23.01 -19.49 21.69
CA GLU A 258 23.57 -19.06 22.97
C GLU A 258 23.52 -20.19 24.01
N TRP A 259 22.36 -20.85 24.11
CA TRP A 259 22.18 -21.99 25.01
C TRP A 259 23.14 -23.14 24.68
N GLN A 260 23.24 -23.51 23.40
CA GLN A 260 24.16 -24.57 22.93
C GLN A 260 25.63 -24.22 23.20
N SER A 261 26.03 -22.97 22.95
CA SER A 261 27.40 -22.49 23.20
C SER A 261 27.76 -22.61 24.69
N SER A 262 26.84 -22.16 25.55
CA SER A 262 27.00 -22.18 27.01
C SER A 262 27.05 -23.60 27.57
N ASP A 263 26.18 -24.48 27.10
CA ASP A 263 26.12 -25.87 27.55
C ASP A 263 27.39 -26.64 27.15
N LEU A 264 27.85 -26.44 25.91
CA LEU A 264 29.09 -27.03 25.42
C LEU A 264 30.30 -26.50 26.19
N PHE A 265 30.38 -25.19 26.45
CA PHE A 265 31.44 -24.63 27.29
C PHE A 265 31.44 -25.24 28.70
N ARG A 266 30.27 -25.40 29.33
CA ARG A 266 30.16 -26.02 30.66
C ARG A 266 30.72 -27.45 30.66
N TYR A 267 30.37 -28.25 29.66
CA TYR A 267 30.87 -29.63 29.54
C TYR A 267 32.41 -29.67 29.49
N PHE A 268 33.02 -28.89 28.59
CA PHE A 268 34.47 -28.86 28.47
C PHE A 268 35.14 -28.18 29.67
N HIS A 269 34.48 -27.22 30.32
CA HIS A 269 34.99 -26.59 31.53
C HIS A 269 35.18 -27.61 32.65
N GLU A 270 34.16 -28.45 32.91
CA GLU A 270 34.25 -29.53 33.89
C GLU A 270 35.36 -30.54 33.56
N ALA A 271 35.50 -30.88 32.27
CA ALA A 271 36.55 -31.78 31.81
C ALA A 271 37.97 -31.18 31.97
N VAL A 272 38.17 -29.88 31.67
CA VAL A 272 39.47 -29.19 31.91
C VAL A 272 39.83 -29.26 33.39
N GLN A 273 38.88 -28.94 34.27
CA GLN A 273 39.14 -28.92 35.71
C GLN A 273 39.62 -30.27 36.23
N LEU A 274 39.01 -31.37 35.77
CA LEU A 274 39.43 -32.72 36.11
C LEU A 274 40.84 -33.04 35.57
N TRP A 275 41.13 -32.64 34.33
CA TRP A 275 42.43 -32.85 33.70
C TRP A 275 43.55 -32.08 34.41
N GLU A 276 43.37 -30.80 34.68
CA GLU A 276 44.36 -29.96 35.38
C GLU A 276 44.61 -30.48 36.80
N MET A 277 43.56 -30.89 37.51
CA MET A 277 43.71 -31.53 38.82
C MET A 277 44.53 -32.82 38.73
N HIS A 278 44.28 -33.66 37.72
CA HIS A 278 45.05 -34.89 37.50
C HIS A 278 46.51 -34.61 37.15
N GLN A 279 46.77 -33.63 36.28
CA GLN A 279 48.12 -33.23 35.87
C GLN A 279 48.93 -32.68 37.05
N ASN A 280 48.30 -31.91 37.94
CA ASN A 280 48.93 -31.43 39.18
C ASN A 280 49.29 -32.60 40.10
N MET A 281 48.37 -33.53 40.35
CA MET A 281 48.63 -34.73 41.17
C MET A 281 49.74 -35.61 40.58
N LEU A 282 49.80 -35.76 39.26
CA LEU A 282 50.87 -36.49 38.58
C LEU A 282 52.21 -35.79 38.76
N SER A 283 52.26 -34.47 38.59
CA SER A 283 53.48 -33.66 38.76
C SER A 283 54.02 -33.76 40.19
N GLU A 284 53.15 -33.72 41.20
CA GLU A 284 53.55 -33.91 42.61
C GLU A 284 54.15 -35.29 42.86
N ARG A 285 53.54 -36.35 42.31
CA ARG A 285 54.06 -37.73 42.44
C ARG A 285 55.36 -37.94 41.69
N GLU A 286 55.51 -37.36 40.50
CA GLU A 286 56.76 -37.40 39.74
C GLU A 286 57.90 -36.74 40.51
N LEU A 287 57.64 -35.58 41.12
CA LEU A 287 58.62 -34.88 41.95
C LEU A 287 59.00 -35.68 43.21
N GLU A 288 58.04 -36.34 43.86
CA GLU A 288 58.30 -37.25 44.99
C GLU A 288 59.15 -38.46 44.57
N LEU A 289 58.84 -39.07 43.42
CA LEU A 289 59.61 -40.18 42.85
C LEU A 289 61.03 -39.75 42.48
N GLU A 290 61.20 -38.59 41.87
CA GLU A 290 62.50 -38.04 41.51
C GLU A 290 63.36 -37.79 42.75
N LYS A 291 62.78 -37.20 43.80
CA LYS A 291 63.44 -37.04 45.11
C LYS A 291 63.85 -38.38 45.72
N ASN A 292 62.98 -39.40 45.65
CA ASN A 292 63.29 -40.73 46.16
C ASN A 292 64.43 -41.39 45.36
N MET A 293 64.40 -41.29 44.03
CA MET A 293 65.47 -41.82 43.18
C MET A 293 66.81 -41.15 43.47
N GLU A 294 66.82 -39.83 43.67
CA GLU A 294 68.05 -39.09 44.00
C GLU A 294 68.61 -39.53 45.37
N GLN A 295 67.75 -39.70 46.37
CA GLN A 295 68.15 -40.26 47.67
C GLN A 295 68.74 -41.68 47.54
N TYR A 296 68.17 -42.53 46.68
CA TYR A 296 68.73 -43.87 46.42
C TYR A 296 70.08 -43.79 45.70
N ARG A 297 70.25 -42.88 44.74
CA ARG A 297 71.53 -42.64 44.06
C ARG A 297 72.60 -42.16 45.04
N GLU A 298 72.27 -41.21 45.91
CA GLU A 298 73.14 -40.70 46.97
C GLU A 298 73.57 -41.84 47.90
N LYS A 299 72.63 -42.64 48.43
CA LYS A 299 72.94 -43.82 49.26
C LYS A 299 73.86 -44.81 48.56
N HIS A 300 73.56 -45.18 47.32
CA HIS A 300 74.36 -46.11 46.54
C HIS A 300 75.77 -45.57 46.24
N SER A 301 75.91 -44.25 46.00
CA SER A 301 77.23 -43.62 45.81
C SER A 301 78.06 -43.60 47.10
N LEU A 302 77.44 -43.37 48.25
CA LEU A 302 78.08 -43.44 49.56
C LEU A 302 78.53 -44.88 49.88
N GLU A 303 77.68 -45.88 49.61
CA GLU A 303 78.03 -47.29 49.81
C GLU A 303 79.21 -47.74 48.93
N ASN A 304 79.28 -47.28 47.68
CA ASN A 304 80.41 -47.59 46.79
C ASN A 304 81.72 -46.85 47.13
N GLN A 305 81.67 -45.76 47.89
CA GLN A 305 82.87 -45.07 48.40
C GLN A 305 83.45 -45.73 49.66
N VAL A 306 82.70 -46.61 50.34
CA VAL A 306 83.14 -47.30 51.58
C VAL A 306 83.84 -48.64 51.30
N LEU A 307 83.93 -49.10 50.05
CA LEU A 307 84.78 -50.25 49.69
C LEU A 307 86.26 -49.84 49.64
N PRO A 308 87.16 -50.44 50.46
CA PRO A 308 88.59 -50.19 50.33
C PRO A 308 89.12 -50.84 49.04
N SER A 309 90.03 -50.13 48.35
CA SER A 309 90.77 -50.67 47.20
C SER A 309 91.44 -52.01 47.54
N PRO A 310 91.25 -53.08 46.76
CA PRO A 310 91.98 -54.34 46.95
C PRO A 310 93.42 -54.17 46.46
N GLY A 311 94.35 -54.65 47.29
CA GLY A 311 95.78 -54.34 47.22
C GLY A 311 96.53 -54.82 45.98
N ASN A 312 97.60 -54.09 45.67
CA ASN A 312 98.74 -54.60 44.92
C ASN A 312 99.50 -55.61 45.81
N LEU A 313 99.22 -56.89 45.62
CA LEU A 313 100.15 -57.99 45.90
C LEU A 313 100.62 -58.52 44.54
N GLN A 314 101.88 -58.27 44.19
CA GLN A 314 102.59 -59.02 43.16
C GLN A 314 103.85 -59.64 43.78
N TRP A 315 103.94 -60.95 43.60
CA TRP A 315 105.05 -61.83 43.94
C TRP A 315 106.14 -61.74 42.86
N GLU A 316 107.35 -61.33 43.24
CA GLU A 316 108.64 -62.05 43.10
C GLU A 316 109.78 -61.19 43.66
#